data_AF-Q39424-F1
#
_entry.id   AF-Q39424-F1
#
_cell.length_a   1.000
_cell.length_b   1.000
_cell.length_c   1.000
_cell.angle_alpha   90.00
_cell.angle_beta   90.00
_cell.angle_gamma   90.00
#
_symmetry.space_group_name_H-M   'P 1'
#
loop_
_entity.id
_entity.type
_entity.pdbx_description
1 polymer ?
#
loop_
_entity_poly.entity_id
_entity_poly.type
_entity_poly.pdbx_seq_one_letter_code
_entity_poly.pdbx_strand_id
1 'polypeptide(L)'
;VSEEYKLVPDTLYLTVNLIDRFLSGNYLEKQKLQLLGVTCMLIASKYEEVSAPQVEDFCYITANTYAREEVLNMERKVLNFLCFQLSVPTIKTFLRRYVHAAQATEDSLVDLEFLAKYLV
;
A
#
# COMPACT_ATOMS: atom_id res chain seq x y z
N VAL A 1 -3.28 9.52 8.12
CA VAL A 1 -2.30 8.42 8.17
C VAL A 1 -1.23 8.53 7.09
N SER A 2 -1.49 8.27 5.80
CA SER A 2 -0.42 8.36 4.77
C SER A 2 0.25 9.74 4.70
N GLU A 3 -0.55 10.81 4.72
CA GLU A 3 -0.04 12.19 4.77
C GLU A 3 0.64 12.53 6.11
N GLU A 4 0.14 12.00 7.23
CA GLU A 4 0.71 12.24 8.56
C GLU A 4 2.10 11.62 8.69
N TYR A 5 2.32 10.45 8.09
CA TYR A 5 3.61 9.77 8.06
C TYR A 5 4.46 10.12 6.83
N LYS A 6 3.97 11.03 5.97
CA LYS A 6 4.62 11.43 4.70
C LYS A 6 5.03 10.22 3.85
N LEU A 7 4.21 9.18 3.84
CA LEU A 7 4.44 7.97 3.04
C LEU A 7 4.44 8.34 1.55
N VAL A 8 5.29 7.68 0.77
CA VAL A 8 5.28 7.86 -0.67
C VAL A 8 3.95 7.37 -1.25
N PRO A 9 3.45 7.97 -2.36
CA PRO A 9 2.18 7.56 -2.97
C PRO A 9 2.14 6.07 -3.33
N ASP A 10 3.27 5.49 -3.75
CA ASP A 10 3.39 4.07 -4.06
C ASP A 10 3.02 3.17 -2.87
N THR A 11 3.33 3.58 -1.62
CA THR A 11 2.93 2.88 -0.40
C THR A 11 1.41 2.83 -0.25
N LEU A 12 0.71 3.92 -0.54
CA LEU A 12 -0.75 3.96 -0.48
C LEU A 12 -1.37 3.08 -1.58
N TYR A 13 -0.84 3.14 -2.81
CA TYR A 13 -1.32 2.32 -3.91
C TYR A 13 -1.14 0.83 -3.65
N LEU A 14 0.01 0.43 -3.11
CA LEU A 14 0.25 -0.94 -2.68
C LEU A 14 -0.69 -1.34 -1.55
N THR A 15 -0.92 -0.46 -0.57
CA THR A 15 -1.88 -0.72 0.52
C THR A 15 -3.27 -1.07 0.00
N VAL A 16 -3.82 -0.26 -0.91
CA VAL A 16 -5.13 -0.50 -1.53
C VAL A 16 -5.13 -1.82 -2.30
N ASN A 17 -4.08 -2.07 -3.10
CA ASN A 17 -3.95 -3.31 -3.85
C ASN A 17 -3.96 -4.56 -2.94
N LEU A 18 -3.26 -4.50 -1.81
CA LEU A 18 -3.21 -5.61 -0.84
C LEU A 18 -4.58 -5.86 -0.20
N ILE A 19 -5.32 -4.79 0.15
CA ILE A 19 -6.67 -4.89 0.72
C ILE A 19 -7.61 -5.56 -0.28
N ASP A 20 -7.65 -5.06 -1.52
CA ASP A 20 -8.56 -5.55 -2.55
C ASP A 20 -8.29 -7.02 -2.88
N ARG A 21 -7.01 -7.39 -3.06
CA ARG A 21 -6.61 -8.78 -3.30
C ARG A 21 -7.00 -9.68 -2.14
N PHE A 22 -6.75 -9.26 -0.90
CA PHE A 22 -7.12 -10.06 0.27
C PHE A 22 -8.64 -10.29 0.35
N LEU A 23 -9.44 -9.24 0.16
CA LEU A 23 -10.90 -9.30 0.22
C LEU A 23 -11.53 -10.05 -0.97
N SER A 24 -10.84 -10.13 -2.12
CA SER A 24 -11.32 -10.89 -3.28
C SER A 24 -11.45 -12.40 -3.02
N GLY A 25 -10.68 -12.95 -2.08
CA GLY A 25 -10.67 -14.37 -1.75
C GLY A 25 -11.00 -14.70 -0.29
N ASN A 26 -11.19 -13.69 0.57
CA ASN A 26 -11.49 -13.90 1.98
C ASN A 26 -12.66 -13.04 2.44
N TYR A 27 -13.61 -13.67 3.10
CA TYR A 27 -14.63 -12.94 3.86
C TYR A 27 -14.02 -12.39 5.16
N LEU A 28 -14.28 -11.12 5.44
CA LEU A 28 -13.84 -10.46 6.67
C LEU A 28 -15.00 -9.65 7.27
N GLU A 29 -15.22 -9.81 8.57
CA GLU A 29 -16.20 -9.03 9.31
C GLU A 29 -15.82 -7.55 9.33
N LYS A 30 -16.83 -6.67 9.30
CA LYS A 30 -16.64 -5.21 9.27
C LYS A 30 -15.74 -4.70 10.40
N GLN A 31 -15.83 -5.29 11.60
CA GLN A 31 -15.01 -4.91 12.76
C GLN A 31 -13.52 -5.16 12.56
N LYS A 32 -13.12 -6.03 11.62
CA LYS A 32 -11.73 -6.37 11.32
C LYS A 32 -11.18 -5.62 10.11
N LEU A 33 -11.99 -4.80 9.42
CA LEU A 33 -11.52 -4.03 8.25
C LEU A 33 -10.46 -3.00 8.63
N GLN A 34 -10.56 -2.37 9.79
CA GLN A 34 -9.53 -1.43 10.26
C GLN A 34 -8.21 -2.16 10.55
N LEU A 35 -8.27 -3.34 11.19
CA LEU A 35 -7.09 -4.20 11.40
C LEU A 35 -6.44 -4.60 10.06
N LEU A 36 -7.24 -5.03 9.08
CA LEU A 36 -6.72 -5.32 7.73
C LEU A 36 -6.06 -4.09 7.11
N GLY A 37 -6.71 -2.93 7.16
CA GLY A 37 -6.20 -1.69 6.57
C GLY A 37 -4.84 -1.28 7.13
N VAL A 38 -4.69 -1.25 8.46
CA VAL A 38 -3.40 -0.89 9.09
C VAL A 38 -2.32 -1.94 8.86
N THR A 39 -2.71 -3.22 8.80
CA THR A 39 -1.78 -4.30 8.48
C THR A 39 -1.28 -4.22 7.04
N CYS A 40 -2.17 -3.99 6.07
CA CYS A 40 -1.79 -3.79 4.68
C CYS A 40 -0.89 -2.56 4.50
N MET A 41 -1.17 -1.49 5.25
CA MET A 41 -0.32 -0.29 5.23
C MET A 41 1.06 -0.56 5.84
N LEU A 42 1.15 -1.31 6.94
CA LEU A 42 2.43 -1.76 7.50
C LEU A 42 3.24 -2.58 6.48
N ILE A 43 2.61 -3.55 5.81
CA ILE A 43 3.27 -4.38 4.78
C ILE A 43 3.78 -3.50 3.63
N ALA A 44 2.93 -2.58 3.15
CA ALA A 44 3.30 -1.68 2.06
C ALA A 44 4.44 -0.75 2.47
N SER A 45 4.41 -0.18 3.67
CA SER A 45 5.49 0.66 4.19
C SER A 45 6.80 -0.09 4.29
N LYS A 46 6.80 -1.35 4.75
CA LYS A 46 8.00 -2.20 4.79
C LYS A 46 8.59 -2.49 3.40
N TYR A 47 7.77 -2.40 2.35
CA TYR A 47 8.18 -2.73 0.98
C TYR A 47 8.64 -1.50 0.19
N GLU A 48 7.94 -0.37 0.31
CA GLU A 48 8.19 0.84 -0.50
C GLU A 48 9.03 1.91 0.23
N GLU A 49 8.96 2.00 1.56
CA GLU A 49 9.65 3.07 2.30
C GLU A 49 11.11 2.72 2.61
N VAL A 50 11.99 3.71 2.52
CA VAL A 50 13.38 3.59 2.99
C VAL A 50 13.43 3.34 4.50
N SER A 51 12.50 3.96 5.24
CA SER A 51 12.37 3.83 6.69
C SER A 51 10.90 3.63 7.05
N ALA A 52 10.48 2.37 7.13
CA ALA A 52 9.12 2.01 7.48
C ALA A 52 8.79 2.31 8.97
N PRO A 53 7.57 2.77 9.29
CA PRO A 53 7.10 2.88 10.66
C PRO A 53 7.07 1.52 11.36
N GLN A 54 7.18 1.52 12.70
CA GLN A 54 7.11 0.32 13.50
C GLN A 54 5.66 -0.13 13.69
N VAL A 55 5.47 -1.39 14.10
CA VAL A 55 4.11 -1.93 14.38
C VAL A 55 3.42 -1.12 15.48
N GLU A 56 4.20 -0.66 16.47
CA GLU A 56 3.76 0.20 17.57
C GLU A 56 3.08 1.48 17.06
N ASP A 57 3.60 2.08 15.99
CA ASP A 57 3.03 3.29 15.41
C ASP A 57 1.62 3.00 14.86
N PHE A 58 1.45 1.87 14.19
CA PHE A 58 0.14 1.44 13.68
C PHE A 58 -0.85 1.08 14.78
N CYS A 59 -0.40 0.45 15.87
CA CYS A 59 -1.23 0.24 17.07
C CYS A 59 -1.70 1.59 17.65
N TYR A 60 -0.78 2.56 17.76
CA TYR A 60 -1.09 3.89 18.28
C TYR A 60 -2.13 4.64 17.45
N ILE A 61 -2.00 4.65 16.11
CA ILE A 61 -2.94 5.33 15.20
C ILE A 61 -4.35 4.74 15.30
N THR A 62 -4.48 3.45 15.62
CA THR A 62 -5.78 2.82 15.88
C THR A 62 -6.31 3.08 17.29
N ALA A 63 -5.76 4.07 18.01
CA ALA A 63 -6.07 4.35 19.41
C ALA A 63 -5.90 3.11 20.32
N ASN A 64 -4.92 2.25 20.00
CA ASN A 64 -4.68 0.96 20.67
C ASN A 64 -5.90 0.01 20.63
N THR A 65 -6.76 0.14 19.63
CA THR A 65 -7.87 -0.81 19.40
C THR A 65 -7.33 -2.22 19.14
N TYR A 66 -6.14 -2.33 18.54
CA TYR A 66 -5.50 -3.62 18.24
C TYR A 66 -4.14 -3.73 18.90
N ALA A 67 -3.88 -4.90 19.49
CA ALA A 67 -2.58 -5.24 20.05
C ALA A 67 -1.56 -5.60 18.96
N ARG A 68 -0.26 -5.45 19.27
CA ARG A 68 0.85 -5.82 18.38
C ARG A 68 0.69 -7.23 17.81
N GLU A 69 0.30 -8.19 18.64
CA GLU A 69 0.12 -9.58 18.21
C GLU A 69 -1.00 -9.74 17.18
N GLU A 70 -2.08 -8.97 17.28
CA GLU A 70 -3.19 -9.00 16.32
C GLU A 70 -2.73 -8.51 14.94
N VAL A 71 -1.98 -7.42 14.91
CA VAL A 71 -1.39 -6.86 13.68
C VAL A 71 -0.41 -7.86 13.05
N LEU A 72 0.49 -8.45 13.84
CA LEU A 72 1.45 -9.44 13.34
C LEU A 72 0.78 -10.74 12.85
N ASN A 73 -0.27 -11.18 13.53
CA ASN A 73 -1.04 -12.34 13.09
C ASN A 73 -1.81 -12.05 11.80
N MET A 74 -2.36 -10.84 11.65
CA MET A 74 -3.00 -10.42 10.41
C MET A 74 -1.98 -10.29 9.28
N GLU A 75 -0.79 -9.75 9.55
CA GLU A 75 0.32 -9.63 8.59
C GLU A 75 0.66 -11.00 8.00
N ARG A 76 0.85 -12.01 8.87
CA ARG A 76 1.12 -13.38 8.43
C ARG A 76 0.01 -13.94 7.55
N LYS A 77 -1.27 -13.67 7.89
CA LYS A 77 -2.41 -14.13 7.08
C LYS A 77 -2.43 -13.49 5.69
N VAL A 78 -2.24 -12.17 5.63
CA VAL A 78 -2.22 -11.43 4.35
C VAL A 78 -1.06 -11.91 3.48
N LEU A 79 0.16 -12.00 4.02
CA LEU A 79 1.33 -12.43 3.26
C LEU A 79 1.22 -13.87 2.76
N ASN A 80 0.72 -14.78 3.59
CA ASN A 80 0.50 -16.18 3.20
C ASN A 80 -0.57 -16.31 2.10
N PHE A 81 -1.69 -15.60 2.23
CA PHE A 81 -2.75 -15.61 1.23
C PHE A 81 -2.25 -15.09 -0.13
N LEU A 82 -1.41 -14.06 -0.12
CA LEU A 82 -0.81 -13.49 -1.33
C LEU A 82 0.43 -14.23 -1.82
N CYS A 83 0.84 -15.32 -1.15
CA CYS A 83 2.08 -16.05 -1.42
C CYS A 83 3.31 -15.12 -1.52
N PHE A 84 3.36 -14.07 -0.71
CA PHE A 84 4.40 -13.03 -0.73
C PHE A 84 4.57 -12.31 -2.09
N GLN A 85 3.59 -12.40 -2.99
CA GLN A 85 3.59 -11.68 -4.27
C GLN A 85 3.16 -10.22 -4.04
N LEU A 86 4.08 -9.40 -3.55
CA LEU A 86 3.88 -7.97 -3.29
C LEU A 86 4.27 -7.08 -4.47
N SER A 87 5.09 -7.61 -5.39
CA SER A 87 5.56 -6.90 -6.57
C SER A 87 4.44 -6.83 -7.62
N VAL A 88 3.60 -5.81 -7.52
CA VAL A 88 2.52 -5.57 -8.49
C VAL A 88 2.91 -4.38 -9.36
N PRO A 89 2.83 -4.48 -10.70
CA PRO A 89 3.12 -3.34 -11.55
C PRO A 89 2.10 -2.23 -11.27
N THR A 90 2.57 -1.13 -10.69
CA THR A 90 1.75 0.05 -10.41
C THR A 90 1.51 0.86 -11.70
N ILE A 91 0.52 1.75 -11.69
CA ILE A 91 0.24 2.66 -12.82
C ILE A 91 1.50 3.46 -13.19
N LYS A 92 2.31 3.87 -12.20
CA LYS A 92 3.61 4.51 -12.40
C LYS A 92 4.57 3.66 -13.24
N THR A 93 4.58 2.34 -13.01
CA THR A 93 5.41 1.39 -13.78
C THR A 93 5.01 1.38 -15.25
N PHE A 94 3.71 1.36 -15.54
CA PHE A 94 3.20 1.44 -16.91
C PHE A 94 3.42 2.81 -17.54
N LEU A 95 3.18 3.90 -16.81
CA LEU A 95 3.36 5.27 -17.28
C LEU A 95 4.80 5.51 -17.74
N ARG A 96 5.79 5.12 -16.92
CA ARG A 96 7.21 5.22 -17.28
C ARG A 96 7.52 4.44 -18.56
N ARG A 97 6.94 3.24 -18.71
CA ARG A 97 7.14 2.41 -19.90
C ARG A 97 6.55 3.04 -21.15
N TYR A 98 5.34 3.60 -21.06
CA TYR A 98 4.65 4.26 -22.18
C TYR A 98 5.33 5.57 -22.58
N VAL A 99 5.77 6.39 -21.63
CA VAL A 99 6.48 7.64 -21.93
C VAL A 99 7.81 7.37 -22.62
N HIS A 100 8.57 6.38 -22.14
CA HIS A 100 9.80 5.96 -22.80
C HIS A 100 9.54 5.43 -24.22
N ALA A 101 8.45 4.69 -24.45
CA ALA A 101 8.08 4.21 -25.78
C ALA A 101 7.64 5.35 -26.72
N ALA A 102 7.00 6.38 -26.18
CA ALA A 102 6.54 7.55 -26.92
C ALA A 102 7.63 8.58 -27.23
N GLN A 103 8.87 8.38 -26.73
CA GLN A 103 9.98 9.34 -26.85
C GLN A 103 9.62 10.75 -26.36
N ALA A 104 8.70 10.86 -25.38
CA ALA A 104 8.30 12.16 -24.87
C ALA A 104 9.43 12.77 -24.01
N THR A 105 9.53 14.10 -24.03
CA THR A 105 10.50 14.86 -23.23
C THR A 105 10.17 14.80 -21.74
N GLU A 106 11.18 14.99 -20.89
CA GLU A 106 11.03 14.94 -19.42
C GLU A 106 9.96 15.91 -18.90
N ASP A 107 9.78 17.08 -19.53
CA ASP A 107 8.74 18.05 -19.16
C ASP A 107 7.31 17.49 -19.29
N SER A 108 7.03 16.74 -20.35
CA SER A 108 5.71 16.10 -20.55
C SER A 108 5.45 14.98 -19.53
N LEU A 109 6.52 14.41 -18.98
CA LEU A 109 6.48 13.30 -18.03
C LEU A 109 5.95 13.76 -16.66
N VAL A 110 6.35 14.96 -16.24
CA VAL A 110 5.93 15.56 -14.97
C VAL A 110 4.41 15.80 -14.97
N ASP A 111 3.87 16.42 -16.03
CA ASP A 111 2.44 16.69 -16.15
C ASP A 111 1.60 15.40 -16.21
N LEU A 112 2.08 14.40 -16.96
CA LEU A 112 1.44 13.08 -17.04
C LEU A 112 1.50 12.34 -15.70
N GLU A 113 2.59 12.43 -14.95
CA GLU A 113 2.69 11.84 -13.61
C GLU A 113 1.71 12.52 -12.64
N PHE A 114 1.54 13.84 -12.69
CA PHE A 114 0.54 14.52 -11.88
C PHE A 114 -0.88 14.10 -12.25
N LEU A 115 -1.21 14.04 -13.53
CA LEU A 115 -2.54 13.60 -13.99
C LEU A 115 -2.81 12.14 -13.62
N ALA A 116 -1.82 11.26 -13.74
CA ALA A 116 -1.96 9.84 -13.42
C ALA A 116 -2.16 9.59 -11.92
N LYS A 117 -1.58 10.43 -11.05
CA LYS A 117 -1.82 10.38 -9.60
C LYS A 117 -3.28 10.67 -9.22
N TYR A 118 -4.03 11.42 -10.05
CA TYR A 118 -5.45 11.73 -9.83
C TYR A 118 -6.41 10.61 -10.27
N LEU A 119 -5.95 9.66 -11.09
CA LEU A 119 -6.78 8.57 -11.61
C LEU A 119 -6.83 7.36 -10.66
N VAL A 120 -6.25 7.49 -9.45
CA VAL A 120 -6.22 6.47 -8.39
C VAL A 120 -6.80 7.03 -7.10
#